data_AF-M2AVR0-F1
#
_entry.id   AF-M2AVR0-F1
#
_cell.length_a   1.000
_cell.length_b   1.000
_cell.length_c   1.000
_cell.angle_alpha   90.00
_cell.angle_beta   90.00
_cell.angle_gamma   90.00
#
_symmetry.space_group_name_H-M   'P 1'
#
loop_
_entity.id
_entity.type
_entity.pdbx_description
1 polymer ?
#
loop_
_entity_poly.entity_id
_entity_poly.type
_entity_poly.pdbx_seq_one_letter_code
_entity_poly.pdbx_strand_id
1 'polypeptide(L)'
;MRYSAEEIQLAHELKAAGLPWQPEPGHFVWDGEPLIEHDSPFHDRVFFILDLKHFLRRSETMEHLIASMVWLPTWQQARELLAGMDVSADAIQSRLIESNALANGNERLVLYQMLMEALPERS
;
A
#
# COMPACT_ATOMS: atom_id res chain seq x y z
N MET A 1 2.32 -3.86 -13.05
CA MET A 1 1.25 -3.24 -12.24
C MET A 1 1.58 -1.76 -12.12
N ARG A 2 0.67 -0.87 -12.50
CA ARG A 2 0.91 0.59 -12.44
C ARG A 2 0.02 1.17 -11.35
N TYR A 3 0.61 1.99 -10.49
CA TYR A 3 -0.10 2.75 -9.47
C TYR A 3 -0.34 4.17 -10.00
N SER A 4 -1.54 4.71 -9.79
CA SER A 4 -1.83 6.11 -10.08
C SER A 4 -1.23 7.00 -8.99
N ALA A 5 -1.06 8.29 -9.29
CA ALA A 5 -0.61 9.27 -8.30
C ALA A 5 -1.54 9.33 -7.08
N GLU A 6 -2.85 9.17 -7.30
CA GLU A 6 -3.86 9.13 -6.23
C GLU A 6 -3.68 7.90 -5.32
N GLU A 7 -3.39 6.73 -5.89
CA GLU A 7 -3.12 5.52 -5.11
C GLU A 7 -1.86 5.67 -4.25
N ILE A 8 -0.79 6.25 -4.80
CA ILE A 8 0.45 6.51 -4.07
C ILE A 8 0.23 7.52 -2.95
N GLN A 9 -0.48 8.61 -3.25
CA GLN A 9 -0.82 9.63 -2.26
C GLN A 9 -1.64 9.05 -1.11
N LEU A 10 -2.66 8.27 -1.41
CA LEU A 10 -3.52 7.67 -0.40
C LEU A 10 -2.78 6.59 0.42
N ALA A 11 -1.89 5.82 -0.20
CA ALA A 11 -1.01 4.91 0.53
C ALA A 11 -0.06 5.64 1.50
N HIS A 12 0.44 6.80 1.10
CA HIS A 12 1.25 7.64 1.98
C HIS A 12 0.45 8.12 3.18
N GLU A 13 -0.80 8.55 2.95
CA GLU A 13 -1.71 8.93 4.03
C GLU A 13 -2.03 7.73 4.94
N LEU A 14 -2.24 6.52 4.39
CA LEU A 14 -2.49 5.30 5.16
C LEU A 14 -1.31 4.99 6.09
N LYS A 15 -0.08 5.12 5.59
CA LYS A 15 1.13 5.00 6.41
C LYS A 15 1.15 6.04 7.53
N ALA A 16 0.83 7.31 7.21
CA ALA A 16 0.77 8.38 8.21
C ALA A 16 -0.33 8.15 9.27
N ALA A 17 -1.47 7.58 8.86
CA ALA A 17 -2.56 7.15 9.72
C ALA A 17 -2.19 5.94 10.62
N GLY A 18 -1.07 5.26 10.33
CA GLY A 18 -0.55 4.17 11.16
C GLY A 18 -0.95 2.78 10.68
N LEU A 19 -1.23 2.61 9.38
CA LEU A 19 -1.45 1.30 8.79
C LEU A 19 -0.32 0.33 9.19
N PRO A 20 -0.63 -0.80 9.87
CA PRO A 20 0.39 -1.75 10.28
C PRO A 20 0.97 -2.42 9.04
N TRP A 21 2.24 -2.17 8.78
CA TRP A 21 2.96 -2.78 7.68
C TRP A 21 4.28 -3.37 8.15
N GLN A 22 4.52 -4.62 7.78
CA GLN A 22 5.82 -5.26 7.88
C GLN A 22 6.34 -5.60 6.47
N PRO A 23 7.60 -5.29 6.15
CA PRO A 23 8.16 -5.60 4.84
C PRO A 23 8.27 -7.11 4.64
N GLU A 24 7.68 -7.63 3.57
CA GLU A 24 7.71 -9.05 3.22
C GLU A 24 7.89 -9.26 1.71
N PRO A 25 8.47 -10.40 1.28
CA PRO A 25 8.53 -10.73 -0.14
C PRO A 25 7.12 -10.77 -0.75
N GLY A 26 6.94 -10.13 -1.90
CA GLY A 26 5.62 -9.97 -2.52
C GLY A 26 4.96 -8.61 -2.29
N HIS A 27 5.55 -7.74 -1.45
CA HIS A 27 5.05 -6.39 -1.23
C HIS A 27 5.55 -5.42 -2.29
N PHE A 28 4.65 -4.57 -2.78
CA PHE A 28 5.03 -3.38 -3.55
C PHE A 28 5.25 -2.23 -2.60
N VAL A 29 6.33 -1.49 -2.81
CA VAL A 29 6.69 -0.33 -2.00
C VAL A 29 7.03 0.84 -2.88
N TRP A 30 6.72 2.05 -2.43
CA TRP A 30 7.12 3.29 -3.08
C TRP A 30 8.22 3.96 -2.27
N ASP A 31 9.31 4.30 -2.95
CA ASP A 31 10.47 4.98 -2.37
C ASP A 31 10.26 6.50 -2.43
N GLY A 32 9.71 7.05 -1.34
CA GLY A 32 9.34 8.47 -1.26
C GLY A 32 10.51 9.40 -0.96
N GLU A 33 11.45 8.95 -0.14
CA GLU A 33 12.78 9.54 -0.01
C GLU A 33 13.71 8.73 -0.93
N PRO A 34 14.61 9.35 -1.72
CA PRO A 34 15.48 8.64 -2.65
C PRO A 34 16.55 7.82 -1.91
N LEU A 35 16.13 6.73 -1.28
CA LEU A 35 17.02 5.80 -0.60
C LEU A 35 17.60 4.79 -1.60
N ILE A 36 16.90 4.53 -2.72
CA ILE A 36 17.37 3.67 -3.79
C ILE A 36 17.86 4.51 -4.97
N GLU A 37 19.18 4.60 -5.14
CA GLU A 37 19.85 5.34 -6.23
C GLU A 37 19.64 4.73 -7.64
N HIS A 38 19.01 3.57 -7.76
CA HIS A 38 18.78 2.90 -9.05
C HIS A 38 17.42 3.26 -9.63
N ASP A 39 17.39 3.46 -10.96
CA ASP A 39 16.14 3.57 -11.70
C ASP A 39 15.26 2.34 -11.48
N SER A 40 14.07 2.59 -10.96
CA SER A 40 13.11 1.53 -10.71
C SER A 40 12.68 0.89 -12.04
N PRO A 41 12.65 -0.46 -12.14
CA PRO A 41 12.15 -1.15 -13.33
C PRO A 41 10.64 -0.93 -13.53
N PHE A 42 9.93 -0.50 -12.49
CA PHE A 42 8.55 -0.03 -12.56
C PHE A 42 8.54 1.50 -12.48
N HIS A 43 7.66 2.15 -13.25
CA HIS A 43 7.58 3.61 -13.29
C HIS A 43 7.40 4.20 -11.87
N ASP A 44 7.90 5.43 -11.66
CA ASP A 44 7.63 6.24 -10.47
C ASP A 44 8.17 5.70 -9.13
N ARG A 45 9.36 5.07 -9.11
CA ARG A 45 10.04 4.61 -7.87
C ARG A 45 9.29 3.55 -7.07
N VAL A 46 8.45 2.77 -7.75
CA VAL A 46 7.78 1.63 -7.15
C VAL A 46 8.66 0.39 -7.25
N PHE A 47 9.07 -0.15 -6.10
CA PHE A 47 9.85 -1.39 -6.05
C PHE A 47 9.00 -2.57 -5.62
N PHE A 48 9.40 -3.75 -6.06
CA PHE A 48 8.82 -5.01 -5.63
C PHE A 48 9.83 -5.76 -4.77
N ILE A 49 9.43 -6.12 -3.55
CA ILE A 49 10.30 -6.86 -2.64
C ILE A 49 10.36 -8.32 -3.10
N LEU A 50 11.43 -8.68 -3.79
CA LEU A 50 11.73 -10.08 -4.16
C LEU A 50 12.39 -10.84 -3.01
N ASP A 51 13.31 -10.18 -2.32
CA ASP A 51 14.11 -10.76 -1.25
C ASP A 51 14.46 -9.65 -0.26
N LEU A 52 14.04 -9.82 1.01
CA LEU A 52 14.28 -8.84 2.06
C LEU A 52 15.76 -8.66 2.39
N LYS A 53 16.60 -9.69 2.24
CA LYS A 53 18.04 -9.60 2.55
C LYS A 53 18.72 -8.64 1.58
N HIS A 54 18.32 -8.64 0.31
CA HIS A 54 18.82 -7.70 -0.69
C HIS A 54 18.35 -6.26 -0.45
N PHE A 55 17.17 -6.08 0.14
CA PHE A 55 16.62 -4.78 0.51
C PHE A 55 17.25 -4.22 1.80
N LEU A 56 17.46 -5.07 2.80
CA LEU A 56 18.10 -4.72 4.07
C LEU A 56 19.58 -4.36 3.89
N ARG A 57 20.28 -4.99 2.94
CA ARG A 57 21.66 -4.60 2.59
C ARG A 57 21.80 -3.14 2.16
N ARG A 58 20.72 -2.51 1.68
CA ARG A 58 20.72 -1.12 1.19
C ARG A 58 20.19 -0.11 2.20
N SER A 59 19.19 -0.51 2.99
CA SER A 59 18.55 0.35 4.01
C SER A 59 19.24 0.33 5.36
N GLU A 60 20.30 -0.49 5.52
CA GLU A 60 21.09 -0.73 6.74
C GLU A 60 20.29 -1.39 7.89
N THR A 61 19.04 -0.98 8.11
CA THR A 61 18.14 -1.51 9.15
C THR A 61 16.70 -1.61 8.67
N MET A 62 15.93 -2.52 9.27
CA MET A 62 14.51 -2.71 8.98
C MET A 62 13.67 -1.46 9.30
N GLU A 63 14.00 -0.77 10.40
CA GLU A 63 13.30 0.43 10.83
C GLU A 63 13.44 1.57 9.83
N HIS A 64 14.65 1.77 9.29
CA HIS A 64 14.89 2.76 8.25
C HIS A 64 14.12 2.43 6.97
N LEU A 65 14.06 1.15 6.59
CA LEU A 65 13.28 0.71 5.45
C LEU A 65 11.78 1.02 5.64
N ILE A 66 11.21 0.70 6.80
CA ILE A 66 9.81 1.00 7.11
C ILE A 66 9.57 2.52 7.14
N ALA A 67 10.51 3.28 7.67
CA ALA A 67 10.43 4.74 7.75
C ALA A 67 10.49 5.42 6.38
N SER A 68 11.33 4.96 5.45
CA SER A 68 11.48 5.58 4.12
C SER A 68 10.51 5.04 3.06
N MET A 69 10.07 3.78 3.18
CA MET A 69 9.21 3.14 2.17
C MET A 69 7.74 3.27 2.51
N VAL A 70 6.90 3.51 1.49
CA VAL A 70 5.44 3.47 1.61
C VAL A 70 4.94 2.15 1.05
N TRP A 71 4.17 1.40 1.82
CA TRP A 71 3.57 0.16 1.32
C TRP A 71 2.44 0.45 0.34
N LEU A 72 2.46 -0.23 -0.80
CA LEU A 72 1.40 -0.22 -1.79
C LEU A 72 0.71 -1.59 -1.79
N PRO A 73 -0.28 -1.82 -0.91
CA PRO A 73 -0.98 -3.10 -0.87
C PRO A 73 -1.74 -3.35 -2.17
N THR A 74 -1.66 -4.58 -2.67
CA THR A 74 -2.48 -5.04 -3.79
C THR A 74 -3.97 -5.10 -3.39
N TRP A 75 -4.87 -5.26 -4.37
CA TRP A 75 -6.30 -5.41 -4.10
C TRP A 75 -6.60 -6.57 -3.13
N GLN A 76 -5.85 -7.67 -3.22
CA GLN A 76 -6.02 -8.82 -2.33
C GLN A 76 -5.55 -8.47 -0.90
N GLN A 77 -4.37 -7.88 -0.74
CA GLN A 77 -3.84 -7.46 0.57
C GLN A 77 -4.74 -6.41 1.23
N ALA A 78 -5.28 -5.46 0.46
CA ALA A 78 -6.19 -4.46 0.98
C ALA A 78 -7.49 -5.09 1.53
N ARG A 79 -8.01 -6.13 0.87
CA ARG A 79 -9.17 -6.90 1.37
C ARG A 79 -8.84 -7.69 2.63
N GLU A 80 -7.66 -8.29 2.70
CA GLU A 80 -7.19 -9.01 3.89
C GLU A 80 -7.03 -8.07 5.09
N LEU A 81 -6.49 -6.87 4.88
CA LEU A 81 -6.39 -5.81 5.89
C LEU A 81 -7.78 -5.37 6.39
N LEU A 82 -8.69 -5.09 5.47
CA LEU A 82 -10.08 -4.72 5.80
C LEU A 82 -10.78 -5.82 6.59
N ALA A 83 -10.60 -7.08 6.22
CA ALA A 83 -11.12 -8.22 6.97
C ALA A 83 -10.53 -8.29 8.39
N GLY A 84 -9.23 -7.99 8.54
CA GLY A 84 -8.57 -7.87 9.85
C GLY A 84 -9.10 -6.70 10.70
N MET A 85 -9.72 -5.70 10.09
CA MET A 85 -10.39 -4.55 10.72
C MET A 85 -11.90 -4.78 10.91
N ASP A 86 -12.38 -6.02 10.79
CA ASP A 86 -13.80 -6.41 10.94
C ASP A 86 -14.74 -5.83 9.84
N VAL A 87 -14.18 -5.42 8.70
CA VAL A 87 -14.96 -5.02 7.52
C VAL A 87 -15.32 -6.29 6.73
N SER A 88 -16.62 -6.56 6.62
CA SER A 88 -17.12 -7.76 5.93
C SER A 88 -16.88 -7.72 4.42
N ALA A 89 -16.73 -8.90 3.81
CA ALA A 89 -16.59 -9.03 2.36
C ALA A 89 -17.79 -8.45 1.60
N ASP A 90 -19.00 -8.56 2.15
CA ASP A 90 -20.21 -7.94 1.62
C ASP A 90 -20.13 -6.42 1.62
N ALA A 91 -19.65 -5.80 2.71
CA ALA A 91 -19.48 -4.35 2.77
C ALA A 91 -18.47 -3.85 1.72
N ILE A 92 -17.36 -4.58 1.53
CA ILE A 92 -16.38 -4.29 0.49
C ILE A 92 -17.02 -4.40 -0.89
N GLN A 93 -17.78 -5.47 -1.14
CA GLN A 93 -18.43 -5.68 -2.43
C GLN A 93 -19.47 -4.59 -2.72
N SER A 94 -20.31 -4.25 -1.75
CA SER A 94 -21.28 -3.15 -1.87
C SER A 94 -20.58 -1.83 -2.19
N ARG A 95 -19.50 -1.49 -1.48
CA ARG A 95 -18.73 -0.26 -1.75
C ARG A 95 -18.19 -0.21 -3.18
N LEU A 96 -17.60 -1.32 -3.66
CA LEU A 96 -17.06 -1.41 -5.01
C LEU A 96 -18.15 -1.30 -6.10
N ILE A 97 -19.34 -1.83 -5.84
CA ILE A 97 -20.50 -1.71 -6.73
C ILE A 97 -21.03 -0.28 -6.74
N GLU A 98 -21.23 0.33 -5.57
CA GLU A 98 -21.73 1.69 -5.40
C GLU A 98 -20.81 2.73 -6.07
N SER A 99 -19.49 2.55 -5.96
CA SER A 99 -18.51 3.43 -6.60
C SER A 99 -18.24 3.08 -8.06
N ASN A 100 -18.92 2.07 -8.61
CA ASN A 100 -18.72 1.52 -9.95
C ASN A 100 -17.25 1.22 -10.27
N ALA A 101 -16.52 0.68 -9.28
CA ALA A 101 -15.06 0.69 -9.29
C ALA A 101 -14.45 -0.15 -10.40
N LEU A 102 -15.08 -1.28 -10.73
CA LEU A 102 -14.65 -2.17 -11.81
C LEU A 102 -14.74 -1.50 -13.18
N ALA A 103 -15.81 -0.72 -13.42
CA ALA A 103 -15.98 -0.01 -14.68
C ALA A 103 -14.97 1.13 -14.83
N ASN A 104 -14.56 1.73 -13.71
CA ASN A 104 -13.59 2.82 -13.64
C ASN A 104 -12.14 2.34 -13.53
N GLY A 105 -11.91 1.04 -13.28
CA GLY A 105 -10.58 0.46 -13.06
C GLY A 105 -9.87 1.01 -11.82
N ASN A 106 -10.62 1.44 -10.81
CA ASN A 106 -10.10 2.08 -9.60
C ASN A 106 -10.43 1.30 -8.32
N GLU A 107 -10.59 -0.03 -8.40
CA GLU A 107 -10.95 -0.87 -7.25
C GLU A 107 -9.99 -0.69 -6.08
N ARG A 108 -8.68 -0.64 -6.36
CA ARG A 108 -7.65 -0.42 -5.34
C ARG A 108 -7.77 0.93 -4.64
N LEU A 109 -8.07 1.99 -5.39
CA LEU A 109 -8.25 3.32 -4.81
C LEU A 109 -9.42 3.32 -3.82
N VAL A 110 -10.54 2.68 -4.18
CA VAL A 110 -11.70 2.54 -3.30
C VAL A 110 -11.36 1.71 -2.07
N LEU A 111 -10.60 0.62 -2.23
CA LEU A 111 -10.14 -0.19 -1.08
C LEU A 111 -9.23 0.61 -0.14
N TYR A 112 -8.35 1.46 -0.67
CA TYR A 112 -7.50 2.32 0.15
C TYR A 112 -8.32 3.37 0.90
N GLN A 113 -9.38 3.90 0.29
CA GLN A 113 -10.31 4.82 0.97
C GLN A 113 -11.02 4.11 2.13
N MET A 114 -11.49 2.88 1.90
CA MET A 114 -12.09 2.07 2.96
C MET A 114 -11.09 1.78 4.10
N LEU A 115 -9.82 1.51 3.77
CA LEU A 115 -8.77 1.31 4.77
C LEU A 115 -8.57 2.56 5.62
N MET A 116 -8.58 3.73 5.00
CA MET A 116 -8.45 5.00 5.70
C MET A 116 -9.61 5.22 6.68
N GLU A 117 -10.84 4.92 6.23
CA GLU A 117 -12.06 5.03 7.04
C GLU A 117 -12.08 4.02 8.20
N ALA A 118 -11.45 2.85 8.04
CA ALA A 118 -11.40 1.80 9.05
C ALA A 118 -10.24 1.95 10.04
N LEU A 119 -9.22 2.76 9.72
CA LEU A 119 -8.11 3.02 10.64
C LEU A 119 -8.60 3.89 11.80
N PRO A 120 -8.23 3.56 13.05
CA PRO A 120 -8.61 4.38 14.20
C PRO A 120 -7.97 5.77 14.08
N GLU A 121 -8.77 6.82 14.25
CA GLU A 121 -8.26 8.19 14.35
C GLU A 121 -7.21 8.25 15.46
N ARG A 122 -5.98 8.62 15.10
CA ARG A 122 -4.91 8.86 16.08
C ARG A 122 -5.28 10.10 16.90
N SER A 123 -5.93 9.89 18.05
CA SER A 123 -6.10 10.90 19.11
C SER A 123 -4.78 11.21 19.80
#